data_AF-A0A947BQL4-F1
#
_entry.id   AF-A0A947BQL4-F1
#
_cell.length_a   1.000
_cell.length_b   1.000
_cell.length_c   1.000
_cell.angle_alpha   90.00
_cell.angle_beta   90.00
_cell.angle_gamma   90.00
#
_symmetry.space_group_name_H-M   'P 1'
#
loop_
_entity.id
_entity.type
_entity.pdbx_description
1 polymer ?
#
loop_
_entity_poly.entity_id
_entity_poly.type
_entity_poly.pdbx_seq_one_letter_code
_entity_poly.pdbx_strand_id
1 'polypeptide(L)'
;VSAIGQGGNLTGIEEMGNERNLMDADKFFQHPEKPGHFVAGDIIHPHLLTTAIGHASIAADSIERYLGGAELNKRPKVDVHHYNLLNKLKEIDLVPTEFDHVGTWGTAEAKFAVHNYEDRGANEIISSERLYLSHFNYEARHLREQHGPDSEHVLGDFDERVECLSEEQAVEEASRCMSCGMCFECDNCVIYCPQDAVYRVKKDDKTMGRYVATDYTRCIGCHICADVCPTGYIDMALGDH
;
A
#
# COMPACT_ATOMS: atom_id res chain seq x y z
N VAL A 1 -36.30 -7.31 14.79
CA VAL A 1 -35.32 -8.33 14.39
C VAL A 1 -34.44 -8.59 15.60
N SER A 2 -34.40 -9.82 16.11
CA SER A 2 -33.56 -10.14 17.28
C SER A 2 -32.10 -10.23 16.87
N ALA A 3 -31.21 -9.50 17.56
CA ALA A 3 -29.78 -9.64 17.40
C ALA A 3 -29.33 -10.94 18.09
N ILE A 4 -29.08 -11.98 17.31
CA ILE A 4 -28.51 -13.24 17.80
C ILE A 4 -27.00 -13.05 17.86
N GLY A 5 -26.39 -13.33 19.03
CA GLY A 5 -24.94 -13.25 19.19
C GLY A 5 -24.19 -14.29 18.36
N GLN A 6 -22.87 -14.10 18.20
CA GLN A 6 -21.97 -15.02 17.51
C GLN A 6 -21.11 -15.76 18.54
N GLY A 7 -20.84 -17.04 18.29
CA GLY A 7 -19.97 -17.89 19.13
C GLY A 7 -19.20 -18.88 18.26
N GLY A 8 -18.04 -19.33 18.75
CA GLY A 8 -17.20 -20.30 18.06
C GLY A 8 -17.75 -21.73 18.17
N ASN A 9 -17.61 -22.51 17.10
CA ASN A 9 -17.73 -23.96 17.18
C ASN A 9 -16.35 -24.55 17.48
N LEU A 10 -16.14 -25.00 18.72
CA LEU A 10 -14.86 -25.52 19.21
C LEU A 10 -14.82 -27.05 19.28
N THR A 11 -15.74 -27.75 18.60
CA THR A 11 -15.80 -29.21 18.62
C THR A 11 -14.48 -29.81 18.12
N GLY A 12 -13.83 -30.62 18.96
CA GLY A 12 -12.54 -31.27 18.68
C GLY A 12 -11.29 -30.46 19.05
N ILE A 13 -11.45 -29.22 19.50
CA ILE A 13 -10.37 -28.34 20.00
C ILE A 13 -10.83 -27.58 21.24
N GLU A 14 -11.65 -28.22 22.09
CA GLU A 14 -12.30 -27.61 23.24
C GLU A 14 -11.28 -27.01 24.23
N GLU A 15 -10.08 -27.59 24.29
CA GLU A 15 -8.96 -27.11 25.11
C GLU A 15 -8.34 -25.77 24.68
N MET A 16 -8.68 -25.28 23.49
CA MET A 16 -8.31 -23.95 23.01
C MET A 16 -9.36 -22.89 23.41
N GLY A 17 -10.51 -23.33 23.92
CA GLY A 17 -11.65 -22.49 24.22
C GLY A 17 -11.62 -21.89 25.62
N ASN A 18 -12.11 -20.66 25.73
CA ASN A 18 -12.44 -20.02 27.00
C ASN A 18 -13.93 -20.25 27.35
N GLU A 19 -14.34 -19.76 28.53
CA GLU A 19 -15.70 -19.92 29.07
C GLU A 19 -16.82 -19.36 28.17
N ARG A 20 -16.47 -18.59 27.13
CA ARG A 20 -17.41 -17.94 26.19
C ARG A 20 -17.53 -18.68 24.85
N ASN A 21 -16.95 -19.87 24.70
CA ASN A 21 -16.79 -20.55 23.40
C ASN A 21 -16.05 -19.67 22.36
N LEU A 22 -15.08 -18.90 22.85
CA LEU A 22 -14.13 -18.12 22.06
C LEU A 22 -12.71 -18.59 22.43
N MET A 23 -11.68 -18.00 21.84
CA MET A 23 -10.28 -18.31 22.13
C MET A 23 -9.56 -17.07 22.64
N ASP A 24 -8.67 -17.24 23.61
CA ASP A 24 -7.82 -16.14 24.08
C ASP A 24 -6.56 -16.02 23.21
N ALA A 25 -6.08 -14.79 23.06
CA ALA A 25 -4.93 -14.47 22.25
C ALA A 25 -4.08 -13.42 22.97
N ASP A 26 -2.77 -13.59 22.95
CA ASP A 26 -1.83 -12.60 23.46
C ASP A 26 -1.60 -11.46 22.44
N LYS A 27 -0.65 -10.57 22.76
CA LYS A 27 -0.27 -9.44 21.88
C LYS A 27 0.33 -9.86 20.52
N PHE A 28 0.70 -11.12 20.36
CA PHE A 28 1.22 -11.73 19.12
C PHE A 28 0.21 -12.67 18.49
N PHE A 29 -1.05 -12.63 18.95
CA PHE A 29 -2.10 -13.52 18.49
C PHE A 29 -1.76 -15.01 18.71
N GLN A 30 -0.90 -15.32 19.67
CA GLN A 30 -0.61 -16.67 20.12
C GLN A 30 -1.53 -17.02 21.29
N HIS A 31 -1.99 -18.27 21.36
CA HIS A 31 -2.77 -18.75 22.48
C HIS A 31 -1.91 -18.74 23.75
N PRO A 32 -2.32 -18.04 24.84
CA PRO A 32 -1.47 -17.81 26.01
C PRO A 32 -0.92 -19.08 26.66
N GLU A 33 -1.69 -20.17 26.64
CA GLU A 33 -1.32 -21.44 27.26
C GLU A 33 -0.80 -22.50 26.28
N LYS A 34 -0.81 -22.21 24.98
CA LYS A 34 -0.48 -23.17 23.92
C LYS A 34 0.56 -22.58 22.97
N PRO A 35 1.85 -22.62 23.33
CA PRO A 35 2.92 -22.15 22.45
C PRO A 35 2.85 -22.79 21.06
N GLY A 36 3.14 -22.01 20.03
CA GLY A 36 3.05 -22.43 18.63
C GLY A 36 1.64 -22.45 18.03
N HIS A 37 0.60 -22.15 18.82
CA HIS A 37 -0.78 -22.08 18.33
C HIS A 37 -1.22 -20.63 18.22
N PHE A 38 -1.65 -20.21 17.03
CA PHE A 38 -2.04 -18.83 16.75
C PHE A 38 -3.53 -18.75 16.44
N VAL A 39 -4.15 -17.66 16.88
CA VAL A 39 -5.58 -17.44 16.86
C VAL A 39 -5.85 -16.12 16.16
N ALA A 40 -6.84 -16.05 15.27
CA ALA A 40 -7.18 -14.80 14.58
C ALA A 40 -8.68 -14.75 14.23
N GLY A 41 -9.18 -13.53 14.00
CA GLY A 41 -10.57 -13.31 13.57
C GLY A 41 -11.58 -13.22 14.72
N ASP A 42 -12.84 -13.47 14.38
CA ASP A 42 -13.99 -13.34 15.30
C ASP A 42 -14.00 -14.39 16.41
N ILE A 43 -13.19 -15.45 16.30
CA ILE A 43 -13.04 -16.47 17.33
C ILE A 43 -12.42 -15.91 18.62
N ILE A 44 -11.73 -14.77 18.55
CA ILE A 44 -11.19 -14.05 19.71
C ILE A 44 -12.27 -13.14 20.30
N HIS A 45 -12.81 -12.28 19.43
CA HIS A 45 -13.87 -11.36 19.76
C HIS A 45 -14.60 -11.00 18.46
N PRO A 46 -15.91 -11.32 18.33
CA PRO A 46 -16.66 -10.98 17.13
C PRO A 46 -16.69 -9.48 16.88
N HIS A 47 -16.21 -9.03 15.73
CA HIS A 47 -16.13 -7.60 15.41
C HIS A 47 -16.40 -7.35 13.91
N LEU A 48 -15.65 -6.41 13.31
CA LEU A 48 -15.79 -6.03 11.91
C LEU A 48 -14.88 -6.90 11.06
N LEU A 49 -15.23 -7.07 9.79
CA LEU A 49 -14.39 -7.77 8.82
C LEU A 49 -12.95 -7.24 8.81
N THR A 50 -12.78 -5.92 8.93
CA THR A 50 -11.47 -5.26 8.97
C THR A 50 -10.64 -5.68 10.19
N THR A 51 -11.28 -5.91 11.34
CA THR A 51 -10.65 -6.43 12.55
C THR A 51 -10.13 -7.84 12.32
N ALA A 52 -10.93 -8.71 11.69
CA ALA A 52 -10.52 -10.08 11.38
C ALA A 52 -9.33 -10.12 10.40
N ILE A 53 -9.32 -9.26 9.38
CA ILE A 53 -8.20 -9.10 8.44
C ILE A 53 -6.94 -8.64 9.19
N GLY A 54 -7.08 -7.65 10.09
CA GLY A 54 -5.99 -7.18 10.93
C GLY A 54 -5.41 -8.28 11.81
N HIS A 55 -6.26 -9.05 12.49
CA HIS A 55 -5.85 -10.21 13.30
C HIS A 55 -5.07 -11.23 12.46
N ALA A 56 -5.56 -11.57 11.27
CA ALA A 56 -4.91 -12.54 10.38
C ALA A 56 -3.51 -12.08 9.94
N SER A 57 -3.36 -10.79 9.58
CA SER A 57 -2.07 -10.21 9.21
C SER A 57 -1.06 -10.29 10.36
N ILE A 58 -1.49 -9.98 11.59
CA ILE A 58 -0.61 -10.01 12.76
C ILE A 58 -0.24 -11.46 13.14
N ALA A 59 -1.20 -12.37 13.10
CA ALA A 59 -0.96 -13.79 13.36
C ALA A 59 0.01 -14.38 12.33
N ALA A 60 -0.11 -14.05 11.04
CA ALA A 60 0.79 -14.53 9.99
C ALA A 60 2.25 -14.09 10.22
N ASP A 61 2.48 -12.80 10.50
CA ASP A 61 3.83 -12.29 10.84
C ASP A 61 4.38 -12.93 12.13
N SER A 62 3.52 -13.20 13.11
CA SER A 62 3.92 -13.85 14.37
C SER A 62 4.28 -15.34 14.15
N ILE A 63 3.56 -16.04 13.28
CA ILE A 63 3.88 -17.41 12.85
C ILE A 63 5.24 -17.43 12.15
N GLU A 64 5.47 -16.54 11.19
CA GLU A 64 6.75 -16.44 10.45
C GLU A 64 7.93 -16.28 11.41
N ARG A 65 7.82 -15.32 12.35
CA ARG A 65 8.88 -15.06 13.35
C ARG A 65 9.09 -16.24 14.30
N TYR A 66 8.02 -16.88 14.74
CA TYR A 66 8.08 -18.05 15.61
C TYR A 66 8.78 -19.23 14.92
N LEU A 67 8.43 -19.52 13.67
CA LEU A 67 9.07 -20.56 12.87
C LEU A 67 10.53 -20.23 12.52
N GLY A 68 10.84 -18.94 12.35
CA GLY A 68 12.20 -18.44 12.12
C GLY A 68 13.09 -18.43 13.36
N GLY A 69 12.57 -18.75 14.55
CA GLY A 69 13.32 -18.72 15.82
C GLY A 69 13.70 -17.31 16.29
N ALA A 70 13.04 -16.28 15.76
CA ALA A 70 13.26 -14.89 16.16
C ALA A 70 12.50 -14.57 17.45
N GLU A 71 13.07 -13.73 18.32
CA GLU A 71 12.35 -13.22 19.49
C GLU A 71 11.16 -12.35 19.06
N LEU A 72 9.98 -12.65 19.60
CA LEU A 72 8.77 -11.86 19.39
C LEU A 72 8.88 -10.53 20.17
N ASN A 73 9.44 -9.52 19.51
CA ASN A 73 9.53 -8.16 20.04
C ASN A 73 8.21 -7.40 19.88
N LYS A 74 7.97 -6.43 20.78
CA LYS A 74 6.75 -5.60 20.78
C LYS A 74 6.54 -4.96 19.40
N ARG A 75 5.41 -5.25 18.75
CA ARG A 75 5.02 -4.62 17.47
C ARG A 75 4.87 -3.11 17.68
N PRO A 76 5.36 -2.26 16.75
CA PRO A 76 5.09 -0.83 16.80
C PRO A 76 3.58 -0.56 16.79
N LYS A 77 3.15 0.51 17.48
CA LYS A 77 1.73 0.85 17.68
C LYS A 77 1.02 1.21 16.37
N VAL A 78 1.79 1.68 15.38
CA VAL A 78 1.37 1.92 14.01
C VAL A 78 2.24 1.06 13.12
N ASP A 79 1.62 0.22 12.31
CA ASP A 79 2.33 -0.57 11.32
C ASP A 79 2.53 0.28 10.07
N VAL A 80 3.69 0.93 9.98
CA VAL A 80 4.02 1.81 8.87
C VAL A 80 4.39 0.93 7.68
N HIS A 81 3.41 0.59 6.86
CA HIS A 81 3.67 -0.19 5.66
C HIS A 81 4.34 0.70 4.63
N HIS A 82 5.67 0.66 4.57
CA HIS A 82 6.40 1.29 3.49
C HIS A 82 6.07 0.56 2.19
N TYR A 83 5.60 1.31 1.19
CA TYR A 83 5.34 0.76 -0.14
C TYR A 83 6.66 0.22 -0.72
N ASN A 84 6.67 -1.07 -1.07
CA ASN A 84 7.78 -1.72 -1.74
C ASN A 84 7.19 -2.53 -2.90
N LEU A 85 7.50 -2.11 -4.13
CA LEU A 85 6.96 -2.74 -5.33
C LEU A 85 7.33 -4.22 -5.40
N LEU A 86 8.59 -4.58 -5.14
CA LEU A 86 9.04 -5.97 -5.22
C LEU A 86 8.29 -6.88 -4.25
N ASN A 87 8.00 -6.40 -3.03
CA ASN A 87 7.17 -7.13 -2.07
C ASN A 87 5.74 -7.27 -2.60
N LYS A 88 5.17 -6.22 -3.20
CA LYS A 88 3.82 -6.28 -3.79
C LYS A 88 3.74 -7.21 -4.98
N LEU A 89 4.76 -7.25 -5.83
CA LEU A 89 4.89 -8.22 -6.92
C LEU A 89 5.01 -9.65 -6.38
N LYS A 90 5.72 -9.84 -5.26
CA LYS A 90 5.84 -11.14 -4.60
C LYS A 90 4.52 -11.66 -4.04
N GLU A 91 3.66 -10.79 -3.52
CA GLU A 91 2.33 -11.17 -3.01
C GLU A 91 1.41 -11.79 -4.08
N ILE A 92 1.70 -11.55 -5.36
CA ILE A 92 0.88 -11.99 -6.50
C ILE A 92 1.67 -12.85 -7.50
N ASP A 93 2.80 -13.43 -7.09
CA ASP A 93 3.65 -14.29 -7.92
C ASP A 93 4.18 -13.63 -9.22
N LEU A 94 4.34 -12.31 -9.23
CA LEU A 94 4.89 -11.51 -10.34
C LEU A 94 6.31 -11.01 -10.08
N VAL A 95 7.08 -11.73 -9.25
CA VAL A 95 8.49 -11.37 -8.97
C VAL A 95 9.29 -11.38 -10.28
N PRO A 96 10.18 -10.39 -10.49
CA PRO A 96 11.04 -10.40 -11.66
C PRO A 96 11.86 -11.68 -11.77
N THR A 97 12.01 -12.20 -12.98
CA THR A 97 12.87 -13.37 -13.22
C THR A 97 14.34 -13.02 -12.99
N GLU A 98 15.18 -14.04 -12.81
CA GLU A 98 16.62 -13.84 -12.66
C GLU A 98 17.21 -13.11 -13.89
N PHE A 99 18.02 -12.08 -13.64
CA PHE A 99 18.73 -11.35 -14.69
C PHE A 99 20.05 -12.06 -14.97
N ASP A 100 20.31 -12.39 -16.24
CA ASP A 100 21.50 -13.12 -16.68
C ASP A 100 22.80 -12.29 -16.67
N HIS A 101 22.73 -11.04 -16.20
CA HIS A 101 23.82 -10.07 -16.17
C HIS A 101 24.39 -9.70 -17.56
N VAL A 102 23.63 -9.94 -18.63
CA VAL A 102 24.00 -9.55 -19.99
C VAL A 102 23.30 -8.25 -20.37
N GLY A 103 24.05 -7.28 -20.88
CA GLY A 103 23.50 -6.02 -21.36
C GLY A 103 22.45 -6.25 -22.45
N THR A 104 21.19 -5.95 -22.13
CA THR A 104 20.03 -6.24 -22.98
C THR A 104 19.31 -4.95 -23.32
N TRP A 105 19.00 -4.75 -24.60
CA TRP A 105 18.23 -3.61 -25.10
C TRP A 105 16.76 -3.99 -25.28
N GLY A 106 15.84 -3.03 -25.15
CA GLY A 106 14.42 -3.27 -25.39
C GLY A 106 13.74 -4.14 -24.33
N THR A 107 14.05 -3.91 -23.04
CA THR A 107 13.56 -4.72 -21.91
C THR A 107 12.10 -4.47 -21.51
N ALA A 108 11.30 -3.83 -22.36
CA ALA A 108 9.90 -3.50 -22.07
C ALA A 108 9.03 -4.74 -21.79
N GLU A 109 9.36 -5.88 -22.41
CA GLU A 109 8.68 -7.17 -22.21
C GLU A 109 9.50 -8.15 -21.35
N ALA A 110 10.70 -7.74 -20.91
CA ALA A 110 11.62 -8.60 -20.21
C ALA A 110 11.16 -8.80 -18.76
N LYS A 111 10.85 -10.04 -18.38
CA LYS A 111 10.36 -10.39 -17.05
C LYS A 111 11.38 -10.16 -15.92
N PHE A 112 12.66 -10.03 -16.23
CA PHE A 112 13.70 -9.76 -15.23
C PHE A 112 13.83 -8.28 -14.89
N ALA A 113 13.32 -7.40 -15.75
CA ALA A 113 13.51 -5.96 -15.62
C ALA A 113 12.34 -5.34 -14.86
N VAL A 114 12.66 -4.62 -13.78
CA VAL A 114 11.76 -3.64 -13.18
C VAL A 114 12.26 -2.28 -13.61
N HIS A 115 11.41 -1.54 -14.30
CA HIS A 115 11.80 -0.23 -14.83
C HIS A 115 11.51 0.88 -13.81
N ASN A 116 12.16 2.03 -13.97
CA ASN A 116 11.94 3.20 -13.12
C ASN A 116 10.49 3.70 -13.16
N TYR A 117 9.71 3.40 -14.20
CA TYR A 117 8.29 3.71 -14.22
C TYR A 117 7.44 2.75 -13.37
N GLU A 118 8.01 1.59 -12.99
CA GLU A 118 7.37 0.54 -12.19
C GLU A 118 7.75 0.66 -10.71
N ASP A 119 9.04 0.88 -10.37
CA ASP A 119 9.51 1.15 -9.00
C ASP A 119 9.84 2.64 -8.82
N ARG A 120 8.90 3.36 -8.22
CA ARG A 120 9.04 4.79 -7.94
C ARG A 120 9.20 5.10 -6.44
N GLY A 121 9.40 4.09 -5.59
CA GLY A 121 9.38 4.26 -4.13
C GLY A 121 10.54 5.10 -3.56
N ALA A 122 11.65 5.21 -4.30
CA ALA A 122 12.86 5.91 -3.85
C ALA A 122 13.05 7.33 -4.44
N ASN A 123 12.23 7.73 -5.42
CA ASN A 123 12.36 9.03 -6.10
C ASN A 123 11.06 9.82 -5.98
N GLU A 124 11.16 11.15 -6.08
CA GLU A 124 9.99 12.00 -6.27
C GLU A 124 9.24 11.52 -7.52
N ILE A 125 8.07 10.88 -7.30
CA ILE A 125 7.42 10.05 -8.31
C ILE A 125 7.10 10.88 -9.57
N ILE A 126 6.62 12.11 -9.37
CA ILE A 126 6.45 13.18 -10.35
C ILE A 126 6.27 14.53 -9.61
N SER A 127 6.59 15.65 -10.27
CA SER A 127 6.24 17.00 -9.80
C SER A 127 4.72 17.25 -9.87
N SER A 128 4.20 18.14 -9.03
CA SER A 128 2.81 18.61 -9.09
C SER A 128 2.43 19.24 -10.43
N GLU A 129 3.42 19.73 -11.19
CA GLU A 129 3.22 20.26 -12.55
C GLU A 129 2.82 19.18 -13.57
N ARG A 130 3.09 17.91 -13.27
CA ARG A 130 2.71 16.77 -14.12
C ARG A 130 1.34 16.19 -13.76
N LEU A 131 0.70 16.71 -12.71
CA LEU A 131 -0.65 16.29 -12.29
C LEU A 131 -1.69 17.14 -13.01
N TYR A 132 -2.75 16.50 -13.50
CA TYR A 132 -3.94 17.22 -13.95
C TYR A 132 -4.85 17.51 -12.75
N LEU A 133 -4.51 18.58 -12.02
CA LEU A 133 -5.14 18.95 -10.74
C LEU A 133 -6.65 19.19 -10.84
N SER A 134 -7.16 19.60 -12.00
CA SER A 134 -8.60 19.80 -12.22
C SER A 134 -9.42 18.51 -12.16
N HIS A 135 -8.79 17.34 -12.18
CA HIS A 135 -9.47 16.07 -11.93
C HIS A 135 -9.90 15.92 -10.47
N PHE A 136 -9.18 16.55 -9.54
CA PHE A 136 -9.39 16.39 -8.11
C PHE A 136 -10.23 17.54 -7.55
N ASN A 137 -11.09 17.24 -6.59
CA ASN A 137 -11.77 18.28 -5.83
C ASN A 137 -10.75 19.07 -5.03
N TYR A 138 -10.95 20.38 -4.95
CA TYR A 138 -10.11 21.21 -4.10
C TYR A 138 -10.39 20.91 -2.64
N GLU A 139 -9.33 20.64 -1.89
CA GLU A 139 -9.36 20.49 -0.46
C GLU A 139 -8.15 21.20 0.14
N ALA A 140 -8.40 22.05 1.15
CA ALA A 140 -7.35 22.83 1.78
C ALA A 140 -6.37 21.93 2.52
N ARG A 141 -5.09 22.27 2.49
CA ARG A 141 -4.05 21.54 3.21
C ARG A 141 -4.03 21.95 4.69
N HIS A 142 -3.83 20.97 5.57
CA HIS A 142 -3.45 21.22 6.96
C HIS A 142 -2.04 21.79 7.00
N LEU A 143 -1.94 23.09 7.21
CA LEU A 143 -0.66 23.77 7.39
C LEU A 143 -0.14 23.45 8.79
N ARG A 144 1.08 22.91 8.86
CA ARG A 144 1.73 22.67 10.15
C ARG A 144 2.06 23.99 10.82
N GLU A 145 1.78 24.05 12.11
CA GLU A 145 2.20 25.17 12.94
C GLU A 145 3.69 25.12 13.18
N GLN A 146 4.30 26.29 13.35
CA GLN A 146 5.69 26.41 13.69
C GLN A 146 5.81 27.33 14.90
N HIS A 147 6.58 26.90 15.89
CA HIS A 147 7.05 27.78 16.93
C HIS A 147 8.54 28.04 16.74
N GLY A 148 8.98 29.18 17.28
CA GLY A 148 10.38 29.52 17.34
C GLY A 148 10.68 30.14 18.70
N PRO A 149 11.95 30.14 19.09
CA PRO A 149 12.34 30.77 20.33
C PRO A 149 11.98 32.24 20.28
N ASP A 150 11.37 32.74 21.35
CA ASP A 150 11.30 34.18 21.58
C ASP A 150 12.69 34.73 21.92
N SER A 151 12.81 36.06 21.98
CA SER A 151 14.10 36.71 22.24
C SER A 151 14.74 36.34 23.58
N GLU A 152 13.98 35.82 24.53
CA GLU A 152 14.45 35.45 25.88
C GLU A 152 14.86 33.98 25.96
N HIS A 153 14.29 33.11 25.12
CA HIS A 153 14.50 31.66 25.14
C HIS A 153 15.36 31.15 23.96
N VAL A 154 16.10 32.03 23.27
CA VAL A 154 16.99 31.64 22.16
C VAL A 154 18.09 30.65 22.59
N LEU A 155 18.56 30.74 23.84
CA LEU A 155 19.58 29.85 24.37
C LEU A 155 18.92 28.69 25.14
N GLY A 156 19.08 27.48 24.63
CA GLY A 156 18.59 26.26 25.29
C GLY A 156 17.23 25.74 24.82
N ASP A 157 16.64 26.38 23.81
CA ASP A 157 15.51 25.83 23.07
C ASP A 157 15.98 24.72 22.13
N PHE A 158 15.56 23.50 22.44
CA PHE A 158 15.78 22.28 21.64
C PHE A 158 14.45 21.64 21.23
N ASP A 159 13.34 22.38 21.34
CA ASP A 159 12.02 21.88 21.03
C ASP A 159 11.81 21.78 19.50
N GLU A 160 10.90 20.90 19.10
CA GLU A 160 10.62 20.65 17.69
C GLU A 160 9.92 21.87 17.07
N ARG A 161 10.65 22.59 16.19
CA ARG A 161 10.14 23.83 15.58
C ARG A 161 8.90 23.67 14.71
N VAL A 162 8.72 22.49 14.12
CA VAL A 162 7.58 22.19 13.24
C VAL A 162 6.70 21.21 13.97
N GLU A 163 5.52 21.65 14.36
CA GLU A 163 4.61 20.78 15.10
C GLU A 163 4.08 19.67 14.19
N CYS A 164 4.09 18.45 14.73
CA CYS A 164 3.50 17.30 14.06
C CYS A 164 1.98 17.48 13.96
N LEU A 165 1.40 16.95 12.88
CA LEU A 165 -0.06 16.87 12.75
C LEU A 165 -0.62 15.94 13.84
N SER A 166 -1.84 16.23 14.33
CA SER A 166 -2.57 15.26 15.14
C SER A 166 -2.86 13.99 14.32
N GLU A 167 -3.19 12.89 15.00
CA GLU A 167 -3.54 11.64 14.31
C GLU A 167 -4.70 11.85 13.33
N GLU A 168 -5.72 12.61 13.74
CA GLU A 168 -6.87 12.96 12.92
C GLU A 168 -6.46 13.77 11.69
N GLN A 169 -5.67 14.83 11.88
CA GLN A 169 -5.16 15.67 10.78
C GLN A 169 -4.27 14.88 9.82
N ALA A 170 -3.46 13.94 10.34
CA ALA A 170 -2.61 13.08 9.52
C ALA A 170 -3.43 12.11 8.66
N VAL A 171 -4.52 11.55 9.21
CA VAL A 171 -5.45 10.70 8.46
C VAL A 171 -6.19 11.51 7.39
N GLU A 172 -6.63 12.72 7.71
CA GLU A 172 -7.26 13.64 6.74
C GLU A 172 -6.29 13.99 5.59
N GLU A 173 -5.04 14.36 5.89
CA GLU A 173 -4.01 14.59 4.86
C GLU A 173 -3.74 13.34 4.01
N ALA A 174 -3.68 12.14 4.61
CA ALA A 174 -3.48 10.91 3.86
C ALA A 174 -4.65 10.60 2.91
N SER A 175 -5.88 10.94 3.31
CA SER A 175 -7.07 10.74 2.49
C SER A 175 -7.11 11.63 1.23
N ARG A 176 -6.36 12.74 1.24
CA ARG A 176 -6.17 13.67 0.11
C ARG A 176 -5.12 13.19 -0.90
N CYS A 177 -4.58 11.98 -0.73
CA CYS A 177 -3.55 11.44 -1.63
C CYS A 177 -4.06 11.36 -3.09
N MET A 178 -3.34 12.03 -3.98
CA MET A 178 -3.68 12.07 -5.41
C MET A 178 -3.11 10.88 -6.20
N SER A 179 -2.50 9.88 -5.56
CA SER A 179 -1.84 8.74 -6.25
C SER A 179 -0.83 9.19 -7.32
N CYS A 180 -0.06 10.24 -7.05
CA CYS A 180 0.89 10.80 -8.01
C CYS A 180 1.83 9.71 -8.57
N GLY A 181 1.95 9.70 -9.89
CA GLY A 181 2.72 8.76 -10.72
C GLY A 181 2.30 7.29 -10.66
N MET A 182 1.17 6.95 -10.04
CA MET A 182 0.58 5.62 -10.08
C MET A 182 -0.78 5.64 -10.78
N CYS A 183 -1.13 4.57 -11.48
CA CYS A 183 -2.46 4.41 -12.04
C CYS A 183 -3.46 4.13 -10.91
N PHE A 184 -4.65 4.71 -10.98
CA PHE A 184 -5.75 4.47 -10.02
C PHE A 184 -7.07 4.11 -10.72
N GLU A 185 -7.00 3.64 -11.97
CA GLU A 185 -8.14 3.14 -12.75
C GLU A 185 -9.23 4.17 -13.08
N CYS A 186 -8.86 5.45 -13.32
CA CYS A 186 -9.81 6.45 -13.81
C CYS A 186 -10.27 6.24 -15.26
N ASP A 187 -9.63 5.33 -16.00
CA ASP A 187 -9.93 4.97 -17.40
C ASP A 187 -9.84 6.08 -18.46
N ASN A 188 -9.49 7.32 -18.10
CA ASN A 188 -9.34 8.42 -19.06
C ASN A 188 -8.43 8.03 -20.24
N CYS A 189 -7.25 7.49 -19.97
CA CYS A 189 -6.30 7.11 -21.01
C CYS A 189 -6.84 6.02 -21.98
N VAL A 190 -7.71 5.13 -21.49
CA VAL A 190 -8.37 4.10 -22.32
C VAL A 190 -9.45 4.74 -23.18
N ILE A 191 -10.27 5.61 -22.60
CA ILE A 191 -11.40 6.26 -23.28
C ILE A 191 -10.93 7.23 -24.38
N TYR A 192 -9.88 8.01 -24.11
CA TYR A 192 -9.42 9.05 -25.01
C TYR A 192 -8.40 8.56 -26.07
N CYS A 193 -7.99 7.29 -26.03
CA CYS A 193 -7.06 6.76 -27.02
C CYS A 193 -7.78 6.55 -28.37
N PRO A 194 -7.44 7.29 -29.44
CA PRO A 194 -8.13 7.17 -30.73
C PRO A 194 -7.80 5.88 -31.49
N GLN A 195 -6.79 5.12 -31.04
CA GLN A 195 -6.30 3.91 -31.69
C GLN A 195 -6.54 2.65 -30.84
N ASP A 196 -7.24 2.77 -29.70
CA ASP A 196 -7.40 1.69 -28.72
C ASP A 196 -6.06 1.01 -28.35
N ALA A 197 -5.00 1.82 -28.28
CA ALA A 197 -3.65 1.35 -27.97
C ALA A 197 -3.45 1.17 -26.46
N VAL A 198 -4.19 1.92 -25.62
CA VAL A 198 -4.14 1.78 -24.16
C VAL A 198 -5.24 0.83 -23.71
N TYR A 199 -4.89 -0.22 -22.97
CA TYR A 199 -5.83 -1.23 -22.51
C TYR A 199 -5.61 -1.60 -21.05
N ARG A 200 -6.67 -2.10 -20.39
CA ARG A 200 -6.58 -2.61 -19.01
C ARG A 200 -5.81 -3.92 -18.98
N VAL A 201 -4.86 -4.03 -18.05
CA VAL A 201 -4.14 -5.28 -17.85
C VAL A 201 -5.08 -6.37 -17.33
N LYS A 202 -4.76 -7.63 -17.63
CA LYS A 202 -5.52 -8.78 -17.13
C LYS A 202 -5.38 -8.87 -15.61
N LYS A 203 -6.35 -9.51 -14.94
CA LYS A 203 -6.34 -9.67 -13.49
C LYS A 203 -5.06 -10.30 -12.96
N ASP A 204 -4.52 -11.27 -13.69
CA ASP A 204 -3.32 -12.02 -13.30
C ASP A 204 -2.04 -11.17 -13.44
N ASP A 205 -2.08 -10.09 -14.23
CA ASP A 205 -0.96 -9.17 -14.45
C ASP A 205 -1.16 -7.82 -13.74
N LYS A 206 -2.26 -7.67 -12.99
CA LYS A 206 -2.69 -6.44 -12.32
C LYS A 206 -1.96 -6.29 -10.99
N THR A 207 -1.27 -5.17 -10.78
CA THR A 207 -0.68 -4.83 -9.48
C THR A 207 -1.03 -3.40 -9.07
N MET A 208 -0.81 -3.05 -7.80
CA MET A 208 -1.09 -1.72 -7.26
C MET A 208 -0.36 -0.65 -8.09
N GLY A 209 -1.10 0.33 -8.59
CA GLY A 209 -0.52 1.41 -9.40
C GLY A 209 -0.26 1.05 -10.88
N ARG A 210 -0.47 -0.20 -11.31
CA ARG A 210 -0.22 -0.67 -12.68
C ARG A 210 -1.45 -1.40 -13.24
N TYR A 211 -2.36 -0.62 -13.81
CA TYR A 211 -3.66 -1.10 -14.23
C TYR A 211 -3.91 -1.01 -15.74
N VAL A 212 -3.07 -0.27 -16.45
CA VAL A 212 -3.15 -0.14 -17.90
C VAL A 212 -1.77 -0.37 -18.52
N ALA A 213 -1.79 -0.91 -19.74
CA ALA A 213 -0.64 -1.12 -20.59
C ALA A 213 -0.89 -0.51 -21.97
N THR A 214 0.18 -0.31 -22.75
CA THR A 214 0.11 0.27 -24.09
C THR A 214 0.60 -0.72 -25.13
N ASP A 215 -0.21 -0.97 -26.16
CA ASP A 215 0.17 -1.66 -27.38
C ASP A 215 0.89 -0.67 -28.30
N TYR A 216 2.22 -0.73 -28.28
CA TYR A 216 3.07 0.14 -29.10
C TYR A 216 2.93 -0.09 -30.60
N THR A 217 2.35 -1.21 -31.05
CA THR A 217 2.09 -1.45 -32.47
C THR A 217 0.90 -0.64 -33.00
N ARG A 218 0.00 -0.22 -32.10
CA ARG A 218 -1.16 0.64 -32.39
C ARG A 218 -0.95 2.09 -31.99
N CYS A 219 -0.02 2.33 -31.06
CA CYS A 219 0.29 3.67 -30.59
C CYS A 219 0.90 4.52 -31.71
N ILE A 220 0.29 5.66 -31.99
CA ILE A 220 0.77 6.64 -32.97
C ILE A 220 1.48 7.84 -32.32
N GLY A 221 1.67 7.81 -30.99
CA GLY A 221 2.33 8.90 -30.27
C GLY A 221 1.57 10.24 -30.34
N CYS A 222 0.26 10.24 -30.09
CA CYS A 222 -0.55 11.48 -30.11
C CYS A 222 -0.59 12.23 -28.76
N HIS A 223 0.00 11.68 -27.70
CA HIS A 223 0.11 12.26 -26.34
C HIS A 223 -1.20 12.46 -25.57
N ILE A 224 -2.38 12.31 -26.20
CA ILE A 224 -3.69 12.50 -25.56
C ILE A 224 -3.83 11.71 -24.26
N CYS A 225 -3.40 10.45 -24.24
CA CYS A 225 -3.49 9.60 -23.04
C CYS A 225 -2.62 10.10 -21.87
N ALA A 226 -1.51 10.79 -22.16
CA ALA A 226 -0.66 11.44 -21.17
C ALA A 226 -1.31 12.73 -20.65
N ASP A 227 -1.84 13.56 -21.55
CA ASP A 227 -2.48 14.85 -21.20
C ASP A 227 -3.71 14.67 -20.29
N VAL A 228 -4.50 13.61 -20.51
CA VAL A 228 -5.71 13.32 -19.71
C VAL A 228 -5.43 12.50 -18.45
N CYS A 229 -4.17 12.13 -18.19
CA CYS A 229 -3.79 11.32 -17.04
C CYS A 229 -3.76 12.19 -15.77
N PRO A 230 -4.65 11.99 -14.78
CA PRO A 230 -4.69 12.81 -13.57
C PRO A 230 -3.41 12.74 -12.75
N THR A 231 -2.79 11.57 -12.75
CA THR A 231 -1.68 11.22 -11.89
C THR A 231 -0.34 11.23 -12.59
N GLY A 232 -0.25 11.61 -13.86
CA GLY A 232 1.02 11.54 -14.61
C GLY A 232 1.63 10.13 -14.64
N TYR A 233 0.80 9.09 -14.56
CA TYR A 233 1.23 7.68 -14.70
C TYR A 233 1.74 7.39 -16.11
N ILE A 234 1.05 7.91 -17.13
CA ILE A 234 1.45 7.78 -18.53
C ILE A 234 2.61 8.74 -18.80
N ASP A 235 3.77 8.19 -19.17
CA ASP A 235 4.95 8.95 -19.54
C ASP A 235 5.31 8.71 -21.01
N MET A 236 5.56 9.79 -21.74
CA MET A 236 5.88 9.76 -23.17
C MET A 236 7.40 9.73 -23.35
N ALA A 237 8.06 8.76 -22.73
CA ALA A 237 9.53 8.69 -22.61
C ALA A 237 10.25 8.08 -23.83
N LEU A 238 9.61 7.97 -25.00
CA LEU A 238 10.20 7.34 -26.20
C LEU A 238 10.70 8.34 -27.26
N GLY A 239 10.71 9.65 -26.99
CA GLY A 239 11.01 10.66 -28.02
C GLY A 239 11.95 11.81 -27.66
N ASP A 240 12.09 12.18 -26.39
CA ASP A 240 12.86 13.37 -26.00
C ASP A 240 13.87 13.06 -24.88
N HIS A 241 14.97 12.38 -25.23
CA HIS A 241 16.28 12.45 -24.56
C HIS A 241 17.40 12.16 -25.57
#